data_AF-A0A8H3J8Q1-F1
#
_entry.id   AF-A0A8H3J8Q1-F1
#
_cell.length_a   1.000
_cell.length_b   1.000
_cell.length_c   1.000
_cell.angle_alpha   90.00
_cell.angle_beta   90.00
_cell.angle_gamma   90.00
#
_symmetry.space_group_name_H-M   'P 1'
#
loop_
_entity.id
_entity.type
_entity.pdbx_description
1 polymer ?
#
loop_
_entity_poly.entity_id
_entity_poly.type
_entity_poly.pdbx_seq_one_letter_code
_entity_poly.pdbx_strand_id
1 'polypeptide(L)'
;MFGSAPLAIIGGTLADFWGPVERGFALGLFSGATFIGPVAGPIAGGFITKSFLGWRWTAWITLIMSAFFGVVTWFISSESYGPVLLQRKAAKIRFESKNWAIHAPADENQVNVKEIVNKYLFRPFIMMALEPILVLITLYMAFIYGILYLFFEAYPIAFQEVRGWNEGVGALPFLGITIGVVIGDVIIVYASNTRFKRKMEANGGKPIPEERLIPMIIGAFLLPIGLFWFAWTSNPHISWVPQVIAGIPIGTGVLLIFLQGLSYIIDVYLMHANSAIAANTLVRSLAGGGFPLFATAMYHKLGVDWATSVLGFLTVAFLPVPILFFIYGKKLRGLSRYSPNI
;
A
#
# COMPACT_ATOMS: atom_id res chain seq x y z
N MET A 1 -16.04 -0.10 8.33
CA MET A 1 -16.52 0.07 6.95
C MET A 1 -16.41 1.51 6.44
N PHE A 2 -16.86 2.54 7.16
CA PHE A 2 -16.73 3.93 6.67
C PHE A 2 -15.29 4.45 6.54
N GLY A 3 -14.35 3.95 7.35
CA GLY A 3 -12.94 4.37 7.29
C GLY A 3 -12.13 3.86 6.08
N SER A 4 -12.63 2.90 5.29
CA SER A 4 -11.90 2.39 4.12
C SER A 4 -12.19 3.17 2.83
N ALA A 5 -13.25 3.99 2.82
CA ALA A 5 -13.66 4.76 1.64
C ALA A 5 -12.58 5.76 1.16
N PRO A 6 -11.88 6.51 2.04
CA PRO A 6 -10.84 7.44 1.58
C PRO A 6 -9.71 6.75 0.81
N LEU A 7 -9.24 5.59 1.29
CA LEU A 7 -8.17 4.84 0.63
C LEU A 7 -8.54 4.38 -0.78
N ALA A 8 -9.83 4.12 -1.05
CA ALA A 8 -10.31 3.73 -2.37
C ALA A 8 -10.54 4.92 -3.32
N ILE A 9 -10.89 6.09 -2.78
CA ILE A 9 -11.35 7.25 -3.57
C ILE A 9 -10.21 8.25 -3.86
N ILE A 10 -9.21 8.35 -2.98
CA ILE A 10 -8.12 9.34 -3.12
C ILE A 10 -7.34 9.16 -4.42
N GLY A 11 -7.10 7.92 -4.87
CA GLY A 11 -6.40 7.66 -6.12
C GLY A 11 -7.12 8.21 -7.36
N GLY A 12 -8.45 8.23 -7.34
CA GLY A 12 -9.29 8.86 -8.37
C GLY A 12 -9.31 10.39 -8.23
N THR A 13 -9.45 10.88 -7.00
CA THR A 13 -9.48 12.32 -6.71
C THR A 13 -8.17 13.02 -7.11
N LEU A 14 -7.01 12.39 -6.86
CA LEU A 14 -5.71 12.89 -7.30
C LEU A 14 -5.56 12.89 -8.83
N ALA A 15 -6.25 11.98 -9.53
CA ALA A 15 -6.28 11.95 -10.99
C ALA A 15 -7.13 13.09 -11.57
N ASP A 16 -8.17 13.51 -10.84
CA ASP A 16 -9.03 14.61 -11.24
C ASP A 16 -8.33 15.97 -11.07
N PHE A 17 -7.45 16.12 -10.06
CA PHE A 17 -6.76 17.38 -9.79
C PHE A 17 -5.51 17.62 -10.64
N TRP A 18 -4.66 16.61 -10.84
CA TRP A 18 -3.30 16.81 -11.33
C TRP A 18 -3.05 16.15 -12.68
N GLY A 19 -2.29 16.83 -13.54
CA GLY A 19 -1.87 16.30 -14.84
C GLY A 19 -0.94 15.08 -14.70
N PRO A 20 -0.73 14.29 -15.77
CA PRO A 20 0.00 13.02 -15.71
C PRO A 20 1.42 13.10 -15.12
N VAL A 21 2.10 14.25 -15.27
CA VAL A 21 3.47 14.46 -14.79
C VAL A 21 3.50 14.89 -13.32
N GLU A 22 2.67 15.85 -12.92
CA GLU A 22 2.57 16.30 -11.53
C GLU A 22 2.00 15.21 -10.62
N ARG A 23 1.10 14.38 -11.15
CA ARG A 23 0.46 13.26 -10.46
C ARG A 23 1.46 12.27 -9.87
N GLY A 24 2.64 12.08 -10.48
CA GLY A 24 3.69 11.21 -9.95
C GLY A 24 4.20 11.65 -8.57
N PHE A 25 4.33 12.96 -8.34
CA PHE A 25 4.72 13.52 -7.05
C PHE A 25 3.59 13.44 -6.01
N ALA A 26 2.34 13.69 -6.41
CA ALA A 26 1.16 13.55 -5.53
C ALA A 26 1.05 12.14 -4.99
N LEU A 27 1.16 11.17 -5.90
CA LEU A 27 1.01 9.77 -5.59
C LEU A 27 2.13 9.29 -4.69
N GLY A 28 3.37 9.79 -4.88
CA GLY A 28 4.47 9.55 -3.95
C GLY A 28 4.13 10.05 -2.55
N LEU A 29 3.84 11.35 -2.42
CA LEU A 29 3.51 11.97 -1.13
C LEU A 29 2.34 11.28 -0.42
N PHE A 30 1.27 10.98 -1.15
CA PHE A 30 0.12 10.26 -0.63
C PHE A 30 0.47 8.84 -0.16
N SER A 31 1.28 8.13 -0.94
CA SER A 31 1.70 6.78 -0.61
C SER A 31 2.62 6.76 0.61
N GLY A 32 3.57 7.70 0.68
CA GLY A 32 4.40 7.92 1.86
C GLY A 32 3.55 8.19 3.10
N ALA A 33 2.61 9.13 3.02
CA ALA A 33 1.69 9.43 4.13
C ALA A 33 0.87 8.21 4.59
N THR A 34 0.42 7.38 3.64
CA THR A 34 -0.37 6.16 3.92
C THR A 34 0.43 5.12 4.70
N PHE A 35 1.74 5.01 4.46
CA PHE A 35 2.62 4.10 5.20
C PHE A 35 3.17 4.69 6.50
N ILE A 36 3.37 6.01 6.56
CA ILE A 36 3.80 6.70 7.78
C ILE A 36 2.71 6.62 8.85
N GLY A 37 1.43 6.70 8.49
CA GLY A 37 0.30 6.66 9.43
C GLY A 37 0.32 5.45 10.39
N PRO A 38 0.32 4.20 9.89
CA PRO A 38 0.40 2.99 10.72
C PRO A 38 1.67 2.91 11.58
N VAL A 39 2.77 3.51 11.15
CA VAL A 39 4.06 3.49 11.87
C VAL A 39 4.10 4.57 12.96
N ALA A 40 3.49 5.73 12.71
CA ALA A 40 3.37 6.83 13.67
C ALA A 40 2.31 6.55 14.75
N GLY A 41 1.29 5.74 14.44
CA GLY A 41 0.22 5.35 15.35
C GLY A 41 0.72 4.77 16.68
N PRO A 42 1.56 3.72 16.67
CA PRO A 42 2.17 3.16 17.88
C PRO A 42 3.00 4.15 18.68
N ILE A 43 3.69 5.09 18.02
CA ILE A 43 4.49 6.12 18.69
C ILE A 43 3.58 7.04 19.51
N ALA A 44 2.58 7.64 18.86
CA ALA A 44 1.61 8.49 19.56
C ALA A 44 0.85 7.69 20.62
N GLY A 45 0.41 6.47 20.27
CA GLY A 45 -0.29 5.55 21.16
C GLY A 45 0.48 5.27 22.45
N GLY A 46 1.76 4.89 22.36
CA GLY A 46 2.60 4.55 23.51
C GLY A 46 2.86 5.73 24.46
N PHE A 47 2.91 6.96 23.95
CA PHE A 47 3.00 8.15 24.82
C PHE A 47 1.66 8.53 25.45
N ILE A 48 0.53 8.33 24.73
CA ILE A 48 -0.80 8.61 25.25
C ILE A 48 -1.19 7.59 26.34
N THR A 49 -0.94 6.30 26.12
CA THR A 49 -1.27 5.23 27.08
C THR A 49 -0.48 5.36 28.37
N LYS A 50 0.79 5.78 28.27
CA LYS A 50 1.65 6.07 29.42
C LYS A 50 1.22 7.32 30.20
N SER A 51 0.54 8.27 29.55
CA SER A 51 0.07 9.50 30.19
C SER A 51 -1.13 9.25 31.10
N PHE A 52 -1.47 10.24 31.94
CA PHE A 52 -2.64 10.24 32.83
C PHE A 52 -3.98 10.08 32.07
N LEU A 53 -3.96 10.29 30.76
CA LEU A 53 -5.11 10.13 29.87
C LEU A 53 -5.52 8.66 29.72
N GLY A 54 -4.56 7.72 29.74
CA GLY A 54 -4.82 6.29 29.58
C GLY A 54 -5.26 5.88 28.17
N TRP A 55 -5.48 4.57 27.96
CA TRP A 55 -5.65 3.97 26.63
C TRP A 55 -6.88 4.48 25.85
N ARG A 56 -7.97 4.85 26.54
CA ARG A 56 -9.21 5.31 25.88
C ARG A 56 -8.99 6.58 25.07
N TRP A 57 -8.02 7.41 25.46
CA TRP A 57 -7.71 8.66 24.76
C TRP A 57 -7.03 8.45 23.42
N THR A 58 -6.46 7.29 23.15
CA THR A 58 -5.99 6.94 21.79
C THR A 58 -7.14 6.98 20.78
N ALA A 59 -8.33 6.48 21.18
CA ALA A 59 -9.53 6.51 20.36
C ALA A 59 -10.13 7.93 20.27
N TRP A 60 -10.19 8.66 21.39
CA TRP A 60 -10.72 10.03 21.39
C TRP A 60 -9.90 10.99 20.53
N ILE A 61 -8.57 10.94 20.61
CA ILE A 61 -7.69 11.78 19.78
C ILE A 61 -7.87 11.44 18.30
N THR A 62 -7.93 10.15 17.96
CA THR A 62 -8.19 9.70 16.59
C THR A 62 -9.55 10.20 16.07
N LEU A 63 -10.59 10.18 16.92
CA LEU A 63 -11.92 10.70 16.59
C LEU A 63 -11.88 12.22 16.35
N ILE A 64 -11.24 12.99 17.24
CA ILE A 64 -11.13 14.44 17.14
C ILE A 64 -10.37 14.84 15.86
N MET A 65 -9.24 14.18 15.57
CA MET A 65 -8.47 14.44 14.35
C MET A 65 -9.29 14.12 13.10
N SER A 66 -9.96 12.97 13.09
CA SER A 66 -10.78 12.53 11.95
C SER A 66 -11.98 13.46 11.73
N ALA A 67 -12.64 13.92 12.80
CA ALA A 67 -13.73 14.88 12.74
C ALA A 67 -13.24 16.25 12.26
N PHE A 68 -12.11 16.74 12.78
CA PHE A 68 -11.51 18.00 12.37
C PHE A 68 -11.17 18.02 10.87
N PHE A 69 -10.39 17.04 10.41
CA PHE A 69 -10.04 16.95 8.99
C PHE A 69 -11.27 16.70 8.10
N GLY A 70 -12.25 15.93 8.58
CA GLY A 70 -13.51 15.69 7.88
C GLY A 70 -14.33 16.98 7.69
N VAL A 71 -14.45 17.79 8.74
CA VAL A 71 -15.15 19.09 8.70
C VAL A 71 -14.40 20.07 7.79
N VAL A 72 -13.07 20.16 7.92
CA VAL A 72 -12.26 21.02 7.05
C VAL A 72 -12.41 20.63 5.59
N THR A 73 -12.35 19.33 5.28
CA THR A 73 -12.53 18.82 3.91
C THR A 73 -13.95 19.10 3.41
N TRP A 74 -14.97 18.97 4.26
CA TRP A 74 -16.36 19.28 3.89
C TRP A 74 -16.55 20.73 3.43
N PHE A 75 -15.89 21.69 4.08
CA PHE A 75 -16.00 23.10 3.72
C PHE A 75 -15.10 23.52 2.55
N ILE A 76 -13.94 22.91 2.40
CA ILE A 76 -12.95 23.30 1.38
C ILE A 76 -13.17 22.56 0.05
N SER A 77 -13.54 21.27 0.11
CA SER A 77 -13.66 20.45 -1.09
C SER A 77 -15.00 20.66 -1.77
N SER A 78 -14.96 21.31 -2.94
CA SER A 78 -16.05 21.28 -3.89
C SER A 78 -16.07 19.96 -4.66
N GLU A 79 -17.25 19.54 -5.12
CA GLU A 79 -17.41 18.40 -6.01
C GLU A 79 -16.46 18.49 -7.22
N SER A 80 -15.50 17.55 -7.32
CA SER A 80 -14.50 17.51 -8.40
C SER A 80 -14.83 16.48 -9.47
N TYR A 81 -15.79 15.58 -9.21
CA TYR A 81 -16.04 14.44 -10.09
C TYR A 81 -16.78 14.87 -11.36
N GLY A 82 -16.06 14.87 -12.48
CA GLY A 82 -16.52 15.33 -13.80
C GLY A 82 -17.89 14.79 -14.24
N PRO A 83 -18.18 13.47 -14.11
CA PRO A 83 -19.48 12.90 -14.46
C PRO A 83 -20.65 13.50 -13.67
N VAL A 84 -20.48 13.75 -12.37
CA VAL A 84 -21.53 14.37 -11.53
C VAL A 84 -21.70 15.85 -11.88
N LEU A 85 -20.62 16.57 -12.16
CA LEU A 85 -20.69 17.96 -12.64
C LEU A 85 -21.42 18.06 -13.98
N LEU A 86 -21.15 17.12 -14.91
CA LEU A 86 -21.85 17.03 -16.19
C LEU A 86 -23.32 16.65 -16.02
N GLN A 87 -23.67 15.74 -15.10
CA GLN A 87 -25.06 15.43 -14.77
C GLN A 87 -25.80 16.65 -14.20
N ARG A 88 -25.19 17.39 -13.28
CA ARG A 88 -25.77 18.62 -12.71
C ARG A 88 -25.95 19.69 -13.81
N LYS A 89 -24.97 19.85 -14.70
CA LYS A 89 -25.06 20.79 -15.83
C LYS A 89 -26.13 20.37 -16.83
N ALA A 90 -26.21 19.08 -17.19
CA ALA A 90 -27.23 18.54 -18.07
C ALA A 90 -28.64 18.70 -17.46
N ALA A 91 -28.81 18.49 -16.15
CA ALA A 91 -30.06 18.74 -15.45
C ALA A 91 -30.48 20.22 -15.51
N LYS A 92 -29.55 21.15 -15.32
CA LYS A 92 -29.81 22.59 -15.44
C LYS A 92 -30.25 22.98 -16.86
N ILE A 93 -29.52 22.50 -17.88
CA ILE A 93 -29.84 22.79 -19.28
C ILE A 93 -31.18 22.16 -19.69
N ARG A 94 -31.49 20.93 -19.24
CA ARG A 94 -32.81 20.29 -19.46
C ARG A 94 -33.95 21.18 -18.97
N PHE A 95 -33.79 21.75 -17.77
CA PHE A 95 -34.79 22.62 -17.16
C PHE A 95 -34.94 23.95 -17.91
N GLU A 96 -33.84 24.60 -18.27
CA GLU A 96 -33.84 25.89 -18.97
C GLU A 96 -34.35 25.79 -20.41
N SER A 97 -33.93 24.75 -21.15
CA SER A 97 -34.30 24.55 -22.55
C SER A 97 -35.64 23.82 -22.76
N LYS A 98 -36.22 23.25 -21.68
CA LYS A 98 -37.33 22.30 -21.71
C LYS A 98 -37.10 21.09 -22.63
N ASN A 99 -35.86 20.83 -23.01
CA ASN A 99 -35.49 19.71 -23.85
C ASN A 99 -34.99 18.56 -22.98
N TRP A 100 -35.87 17.56 -22.76
CA TRP A 100 -35.59 16.41 -21.92
C TRP A 100 -34.63 15.39 -22.56
N ALA A 101 -34.32 15.52 -23.85
CA ALA A 101 -33.40 14.63 -24.56
C ALA A 101 -31.91 14.91 -24.28
N ILE A 102 -31.59 15.93 -23.49
CA ILE A 102 -30.21 16.25 -23.12
C ILE A 102 -29.79 15.36 -21.95
N HIS A 103 -28.91 14.40 -22.23
CA HIS A 103 -28.38 13.47 -21.23
C HIS A 103 -26.87 13.66 -21.05
N ALA A 104 -26.41 13.48 -19.81
CA ALA A 104 -24.98 13.29 -19.57
C ALA A 104 -24.60 11.84 -19.94
N PRO A 105 -23.35 11.56 -20.37
CA PRO A 105 -22.91 10.19 -20.65
C PRO A 105 -23.07 9.21 -19.48
N ALA A 106 -23.11 9.73 -18.25
CA ALA A 106 -23.37 8.95 -17.04
C ALA A 106 -24.86 8.59 -16.85
N ASP A 107 -25.79 9.35 -17.44
CA ASP A 107 -27.24 9.07 -17.40
C ASP A 107 -27.63 7.92 -18.34
N GLU A 108 -26.83 7.68 -19.38
CA GLU A 108 -27.06 6.63 -20.38
C GLU A 108 -26.59 5.25 -19.91
N ASN A 109 -25.68 5.20 -18.95
CA ASN A 109 -25.18 3.97 -18.37
C ASN A 109 -26.09 3.49 -17.24
N GLN A 110 -27.04 2.61 -17.55
CA GLN A 110 -27.88 2.00 -16.52
C GLN A 110 -27.04 1.14 -15.60
N VAL A 111 -27.03 1.50 -14.32
CA VAL A 111 -26.29 0.78 -13.28
C VAL A 111 -27.01 -0.53 -12.96
N ASN A 112 -26.64 -1.61 -13.64
CA ASN A 112 -27.21 -2.92 -13.40
C ASN A 112 -26.55 -3.57 -12.17
N VAL A 113 -27.32 -3.74 -11.10
CA VAL A 113 -26.82 -4.32 -9.83
C VAL A 113 -26.25 -5.73 -10.04
N LYS A 114 -26.81 -6.54 -10.95
CA LYS A 114 -26.24 -7.85 -11.31
C LYS A 114 -24.89 -7.72 -11.98
N GLU A 115 -24.71 -6.69 -12.79
CA GLU A 115 -23.46 -6.42 -13.51
C GLU A 115 -22.39 -5.89 -12.56
N ILE A 116 -22.76 -5.06 -11.58
CA ILE A 116 -21.88 -4.68 -10.47
C ILE A 116 -21.45 -5.92 -9.68
N VAL A 117 -22.38 -6.75 -9.23
CA VAL A 117 -22.04 -7.92 -8.41
C VAL A 117 -21.14 -8.89 -9.17
N ASN A 118 -21.43 -9.19 -10.44
CA ASN A 118 -20.54 -10.03 -11.25
C ASN A 118 -19.16 -9.40 -11.48
N LYS A 119 -19.10 -8.10 -11.77
CA LYS A 119 -17.85 -7.40 -12.10
C LYS A 119 -16.95 -7.14 -10.89
N TYR A 120 -17.53 -6.88 -9.72
CA TYR A 120 -16.79 -6.51 -8.50
C TYR A 120 -16.68 -7.63 -7.48
N LEU A 121 -17.62 -8.57 -7.42
CA LEU A 121 -17.60 -9.66 -6.43
C LEU A 121 -16.97 -10.94 -7.00
N PHE A 122 -17.42 -11.40 -8.16
CA PHE A 122 -16.99 -12.68 -8.73
C PHE A 122 -15.71 -12.58 -9.56
N ARG A 123 -15.56 -11.51 -10.34
CA ARG A 123 -14.40 -11.32 -11.23
C ARG A 123 -13.04 -11.36 -10.51
N PRO A 124 -12.85 -10.76 -9.32
CA PRO A 124 -11.57 -10.85 -8.60
C PRO A 124 -11.13 -12.30 -8.31
N PHE A 125 -12.05 -13.16 -7.87
CA PHE A 125 -11.75 -14.57 -7.60
C PHE A 125 -11.45 -15.35 -8.89
N ILE A 126 -12.21 -15.08 -9.95
CA ILE A 126 -11.97 -15.68 -11.27
C ILE A 126 -10.59 -15.27 -11.80
N MET A 127 -10.21 -13.99 -11.68
CA MET A 127 -8.90 -13.51 -12.08
C MET A 127 -7.80 -14.17 -11.25
N MET A 128 -7.93 -14.27 -9.92
CA MET A 128 -6.94 -15.01 -9.11
C MET A 128 -6.82 -16.48 -9.55
N ALA A 129 -7.92 -17.16 -9.86
CA ALA A 129 -7.85 -18.57 -10.28
C ALA A 129 -7.20 -18.74 -11.67
N LEU A 130 -7.36 -17.76 -12.57
CA LEU A 130 -6.94 -17.86 -13.97
C LEU A 130 -5.60 -17.19 -14.27
N GLU A 131 -5.11 -16.31 -13.40
CA GLU A 131 -3.94 -15.47 -13.65
C GLU A 131 -2.80 -15.77 -12.66
N PRO A 132 -1.84 -16.65 -13.04
CA PRO A 132 -0.71 -17.02 -12.18
C PRO A 132 0.15 -15.81 -11.76
N ILE A 133 0.30 -14.81 -12.64
CA ILE A 133 1.03 -13.58 -12.34
C ILE A 133 0.37 -12.83 -11.17
N LEU A 134 -0.96 -12.68 -11.23
CA LEU A 134 -1.73 -12.00 -10.19
C LEU A 134 -1.62 -12.74 -8.86
N VAL A 135 -1.67 -14.07 -8.85
CA VAL A 135 -1.53 -14.88 -7.63
C VAL A 135 -0.17 -14.68 -7.00
N LEU A 136 0.90 -14.83 -7.75
CA LEU A 136 2.28 -14.74 -7.23
C LEU A 136 2.59 -13.35 -6.69
N ILE A 137 2.21 -12.29 -7.42
CA ILE A 137 2.46 -10.92 -6.95
C ILE A 137 1.58 -10.58 -5.74
N THR A 138 0.32 -11.04 -5.74
CA THR A 138 -0.59 -10.85 -4.60
C THR A 138 -0.08 -11.59 -3.36
N LEU A 139 0.37 -12.83 -3.51
CA LEU A 139 0.92 -13.62 -2.41
C LEU A 139 2.16 -12.95 -1.84
N TYR A 140 3.07 -12.49 -2.71
CA TYR A 140 4.26 -11.77 -2.27
C TYR A 140 3.91 -10.49 -1.52
N MET A 141 3.03 -9.65 -2.09
CA MET A 141 2.61 -8.41 -1.45
C MET A 141 1.85 -8.64 -0.14
N ALA A 142 0.99 -9.65 -0.08
CA ALA A 142 0.28 -10.04 1.13
C ALA A 142 1.24 -10.51 2.22
N PHE A 143 2.26 -11.29 1.86
CA PHE A 143 3.30 -11.74 2.78
C PHE A 143 4.10 -10.56 3.35
N ILE A 144 4.57 -9.64 2.51
CA ILE A 144 5.29 -8.45 2.96
C ILE A 144 4.41 -7.55 3.84
N TYR A 145 3.13 -7.41 3.51
CA TYR A 145 2.19 -6.67 4.34
C TYR A 145 1.93 -7.36 5.69
N GLY A 146 1.85 -8.69 5.71
CA GLY A 146 1.79 -9.48 6.94
C GLY A 146 3.01 -9.25 7.83
N ILE A 147 4.21 -9.21 7.24
CA ILE A 147 5.45 -8.87 7.96
C ILE A 147 5.36 -7.48 8.60
N LEU A 148 4.90 -6.45 7.86
CA LEU A 148 4.74 -5.10 8.38
C LEU A 148 3.83 -5.07 9.63
N TYR A 149 2.71 -5.79 9.60
CA TYR A 149 1.79 -5.85 10.73
C TYR A 149 2.35 -6.64 11.91
N LEU A 150 3.09 -7.71 11.61
CA LEU A 150 3.77 -8.50 12.61
C LEU A 150 4.87 -7.70 13.33
N PHE A 151 5.47 -6.70 12.65
CA PHE A 151 6.39 -5.75 13.28
C PHE A 151 5.73 -4.83 14.32
N PHE A 152 4.42 -4.61 14.25
CA PHE A 152 3.70 -3.88 15.30
C PHE A 152 3.71 -4.63 16.63
N GLU A 153 3.81 -5.96 16.61
CA GLU A 153 3.98 -6.80 17.80
C GLU A 153 5.47 -7.04 18.13
N ALA A 154 6.31 -7.21 17.11
CA ALA A 154 7.72 -7.50 17.27
C ALA A 154 8.49 -6.40 18.01
N TYR A 155 8.19 -5.12 17.73
CA TYR A 155 8.90 -3.98 18.30
C TYR A 155 8.62 -3.81 19.80
N PRO A 156 7.35 -3.82 20.26
CA PRO A 156 7.03 -3.89 21.68
C PRO A 156 7.73 -5.05 22.38
N ILE A 157 7.71 -6.26 21.82
CA ILE A 157 8.39 -7.42 22.43
C ILE A 157 9.91 -7.18 22.49
N ALA A 158 10.53 -6.69 21.42
CA ALA A 158 11.97 -6.50 21.34
C ALA A 158 12.52 -5.38 22.24
N PHE A 159 11.79 -4.26 22.34
CA PHE A 159 12.28 -3.09 23.07
C PHE A 159 11.65 -2.95 24.46
N GLN A 160 10.37 -3.29 24.64
CA GLN A 160 9.70 -3.17 25.93
C GLN A 160 9.91 -4.42 26.79
N GLU A 161 9.70 -5.62 26.25
CA GLU A 161 9.84 -6.85 27.05
C GLU A 161 11.31 -7.29 27.19
N VAL A 162 12.04 -7.42 26.07
CA VAL A 162 13.41 -7.94 26.08
C VAL A 162 14.43 -6.93 26.62
N ARG A 163 14.29 -5.64 26.29
CA ARG A 163 15.18 -4.56 26.77
C ARG A 163 14.63 -3.77 27.96
N GLY A 164 13.38 -3.99 28.37
CA GLY A 164 12.79 -3.32 29.53
C GLY A 164 12.45 -1.85 29.34
N TRP A 165 12.29 -1.35 28.10
CA TRP A 165 11.97 0.05 27.85
C TRP A 165 10.49 0.34 28.14
N ASN A 166 10.19 1.58 28.53
CA ASN A 166 8.81 2.01 28.73
C ASN A 166 8.01 2.06 27.41
N GLU A 167 6.67 2.04 27.49
CA GLU A 167 5.78 1.97 26.31
C GLU A 167 6.06 3.05 25.25
N GLY A 168 6.27 4.30 25.66
CA GLY A 168 6.55 5.41 24.74
C GLY A 168 7.92 5.30 24.07
N VAL A 169 8.99 5.12 24.86
CA VAL A 169 10.37 5.00 24.35
C VAL A 169 10.54 3.73 23.53
N GLY A 170 9.88 2.64 23.90
CA GLY A 170 9.85 1.37 23.17
C GLY A 170 9.18 1.46 21.79
N ALA A 171 8.36 2.50 21.55
CA ALA A 171 7.77 2.76 20.24
C ALA A 171 8.64 3.66 19.33
N LEU A 172 9.59 4.44 19.88
CA LEU A 172 10.48 5.30 19.08
C LEU A 172 11.26 4.58 17.97
N PRO A 173 11.68 3.31 18.11
CA PRO A 173 12.30 2.56 17.02
C PRO A 173 11.49 2.53 15.72
N PHE A 174 10.16 2.67 15.77
CA PHE A 174 9.33 2.79 14.55
C PHE A 174 9.72 3.97 13.66
N LEU A 175 10.38 5.01 14.19
CA LEU A 175 10.96 6.10 13.41
C LEU A 175 11.98 5.61 12.37
N GLY A 176 12.72 4.54 12.67
CA GLY A 176 13.62 3.92 11.70
C GLY A 176 12.88 3.42 10.46
N ILE A 177 11.72 2.78 10.66
CA ILE A 177 10.82 2.36 9.58
C ILE A 177 10.27 3.59 8.85
N THR A 178 9.84 4.64 9.57
CA THR A 178 9.37 5.90 8.95
C THR A 178 10.41 6.51 8.02
N ILE A 179 11.67 6.61 8.46
CA ILE A 179 12.78 7.10 7.65
C ILE A 179 12.98 6.20 6.41
N GLY A 180 12.92 4.89 6.59
CA GLY A 180 12.96 3.92 5.48
C GLY A 180 11.84 4.12 4.46
N VAL A 181 10.61 4.36 4.92
CA VAL A 181 9.46 4.66 4.05
C VAL A 181 9.71 5.95 3.26
N VAL A 182 10.20 7.02 3.90
CA VAL A 182 10.52 8.27 3.19
C VAL A 182 11.60 8.06 2.12
N ILE A 183 12.67 7.31 2.44
CA ILE A 183 13.72 6.97 1.47
C ILE A 183 13.15 6.14 0.31
N GLY A 184 12.30 5.15 0.60
CA GLY A 184 11.63 4.35 -0.41
C GLY A 184 10.76 5.19 -1.34
N ASP A 185 10.04 6.17 -0.81
CA ASP A 185 9.20 7.07 -1.61
C ASP A 185 10.05 7.94 -2.54
N VAL A 186 11.15 8.49 -2.04
CA VAL A 186 12.12 9.25 -2.86
C VAL A 186 12.67 8.38 -4.00
N ILE A 187 13.03 7.12 -3.72
CA ILE A 187 13.50 6.18 -4.76
C ILE A 187 12.40 5.94 -5.81
N ILE A 188 11.15 5.76 -5.40
CA ILE A 188 10.02 5.55 -6.32
C ILE A 188 9.77 6.75 -7.20
N VAL A 189 9.73 7.96 -6.61
CA VAL A 189 9.51 9.21 -7.33
C VAL A 189 10.66 9.45 -8.32
N TYR A 190 11.90 9.25 -7.89
CA TYR A 190 13.07 9.39 -8.74
C TYR A 190 13.05 8.39 -9.91
N ALA A 191 12.81 7.10 -9.64
CA ALA A 191 12.74 6.07 -10.68
C ALA A 191 11.59 6.31 -11.67
N SER A 192 10.45 6.80 -11.18
CA SER A 192 9.27 7.11 -11.99
C SER A 192 9.51 8.30 -12.92
N ASN A 193 10.09 9.38 -12.39
CA ASN A 193 10.32 10.62 -13.15
C ASN A 193 11.49 10.54 -14.14
N THR A 194 12.46 9.64 -13.90
CA THR A 194 13.65 9.52 -14.76
C THR A 194 13.50 8.39 -15.76
N ARG A 195 13.70 7.15 -15.30
CA ARG A 195 13.84 5.97 -16.15
C ARG A 195 12.51 5.53 -16.74
N PHE A 196 11.46 5.49 -15.91
CA PHE A 196 10.13 5.09 -16.36
C PHE A 196 9.59 6.08 -17.39
N LYS A 197 9.62 7.39 -17.10
CA LYS A 197 9.22 8.44 -18.04
C LYS A 197 9.98 8.34 -19.37
N ARG A 198 11.32 8.27 -19.33
CA ARG A 198 12.16 8.17 -20.54
C ARG A 198 11.82 6.95 -21.39
N LYS A 199 11.59 5.79 -20.76
CA LYS A 199 11.25 4.56 -21.49
C LYS A 199 9.82 4.53 -21.98
N MET A 200 8.89 5.15 -21.26
CA MET A 200 7.51 5.34 -21.72
C MET A 200 7.48 6.25 -22.96
N GLU A 201 8.22 7.35 -22.94
CA GLU A 201 8.38 8.25 -24.11
C GLU A 201 9.00 7.52 -25.30
N ALA A 202 10.05 6.73 -25.08
CA ALA A 202 10.68 5.91 -26.12
C ALA A 202 9.75 4.79 -26.67
N ASN A 203 8.71 4.40 -25.93
CA ASN A 203 7.74 3.37 -26.31
C ASN A 203 6.43 3.96 -26.86
N GLY A 204 6.48 5.19 -27.41
CA GLY A 204 5.33 5.86 -27.99
C GLY A 204 4.26 6.26 -26.95
N GLY A 205 4.67 6.53 -25.71
CA GLY A 205 3.77 6.94 -24.62
C GLY A 205 3.06 5.79 -23.91
N LYS A 206 3.34 4.53 -24.27
CA LYS A 206 2.73 3.35 -23.62
C LYS A 206 3.55 2.92 -22.39
N PRO A 207 2.91 2.69 -21.23
CA PRO A 207 3.60 2.23 -20.03
C PRO A 207 4.22 0.85 -20.25
N ILE A 208 5.45 0.66 -19.77
CA ILE A 208 6.15 -0.64 -19.74
C ILE A 208 6.12 -1.13 -18.28
N PRO A 209 5.21 -2.07 -17.93
CA PRO A 209 5.05 -2.51 -16.54
C PRO A 209 6.34 -3.07 -15.94
N GLU A 210 7.18 -3.72 -16.74
CA GLU A 210 8.41 -4.36 -16.27
C GLU A 210 9.43 -3.35 -15.70
N GLU A 211 9.39 -2.08 -16.12
CA GLU A 211 10.26 -1.04 -15.53
C GLU A 211 9.87 -0.68 -14.08
N ARG A 212 8.62 -0.97 -13.67
CA ARG A 212 8.19 -0.87 -12.27
C ARG A 212 8.86 -1.91 -11.38
N LEU A 213 9.31 -3.03 -11.94
CA LEU A 213 9.92 -4.11 -11.17
C LEU A 213 11.34 -3.77 -10.72
N ILE A 214 12.02 -2.79 -11.30
CA ILE A 214 13.41 -2.48 -10.94
C ILE A 214 13.51 -1.95 -9.50
N PRO A 215 12.74 -0.93 -9.07
CA PRO A 215 12.75 -0.54 -7.66
C PRO A 215 12.20 -1.65 -6.74
N MET A 216 11.30 -2.50 -7.24
CA MET A 216 10.82 -3.67 -6.50
C MET A 216 11.94 -4.70 -6.24
N ILE A 217 12.84 -4.93 -7.20
CA ILE A 217 14.03 -5.79 -7.03
C ILE A 217 14.93 -5.20 -5.95
N ILE A 218 15.18 -3.88 -5.96
CA ILE A 218 15.96 -3.21 -4.90
C ILE A 218 15.32 -3.46 -3.53
N GLY A 219 14.00 -3.30 -3.42
CA GLY A 219 13.27 -3.59 -2.19
C GLY A 219 13.37 -5.05 -1.75
N ALA A 220 13.32 -6.00 -2.70
CA ALA A 220 13.44 -7.43 -2.45
C ALA A 220 14.81 -7.85 -1.89
N PHE A 221 15.88 -7.11 -2.17
CA PHE A 221 17.19 -7.30 -1.53
C PHE A 221 17.30 -6.57 -0.20
N LEU A 222 16.82 -5.32 -0.10
CA LEU A 222 16.93 -4.53 1.11
C LEU A 222 16.14 -5.12 2.28
N LEU A 223 14.95 -5.67 2.01
CA LEU A 223 14.09 -6.23 3.05
C LEU A 223 14.77 -7.37 3.84
N PRO A 224 15.24 -8.48 3.23
CA PRO A 224 15.91 -9.55 3.98
C PRO A 224 17.15 -9.07 4.71
N ILE A 225 17.94 -8.15 4.12
CA ILE A 225 19.09 -7.54 4.79
C ILE A 225 18.65 -6.85 6.09
N GLY A 226 17.58 -6.06 6.03
CA GLY A 226 17.00 -5.42 7.20
C GLY A 226 16.45 -6.40 8.23
N LEU A 227 15.76 -7.45 7.81
CA LEU A 227 15.22 -8.48 8.70
C LEU A 227 16.32 -9.23 9.46
N PHE A 228 17.36 -9.71 8.76
CA PHE A 228 18.49 -10.38 9.41
C PHE A 228 19.27 -9.41 10.29
N TRP A 229 19.47 -8.17 9.86
CA TRP A 229 20.12 -7.16 10.70
C TRP A 229 19.33 -6.95 12.00
N PHE A 230 18.02 -6.74 11.93
CA PHE A 230 17.17 -6.58 13.12
C PHE A 230 17.20 -7.81 14.02
N ALA A 231 17.12 -9.01 13.44
CA ALA A 231 17.16 -10.27 14.16
C ALA A 231 18.43 -10.43 15.00
N TRP A 232 19.60 -10.31 14.37
CA TRP A 232 20.89 -10.60 15.00
C TRP A 232 21.41 -9.46 15.89
N THR A 233 20.77 -8.29 15.84
CA THR A 233 21.06 -7.16 16.74
C THR A 233 20.04 -7.04 17.89
N SER A 234 19.10 -7.98 17.99
CA SER A 234 18.06 -8.00 19.03
C SER A 234 18.57 -8.37 20.43
N ASN A 235 19.77 -8.93 20.54
CA ASN A 235 20.35 -9.31 21.83
C ASN A 235 20.52 -8.07 22.74
N PRO A 236 20.03 -8.10 24.00
CA PRO A 236 20.18 -6.99 24.95
C PRO A 236 21.62 -6.51 25.16
N HIS A 237 22.61 -7.38 25.01
CA HIS A 237 24.03 -7.07 25.18
C HIS A 237 24.59 -6.19 24.05
N ILE A 238 23.94 -6.17 22.89
CA ILE A 238 24.29 -5.30 21.76
C ILE A 238 23.58 -3.96 21.98
N SER A 239 24.24 -2.85 21.63
CA SER A 239 23.62 -1.53 21.61
C SER A 239 22.29 -1.56 20.84
N TRP A 240 21.32 -0.75 21.24
CA TRP A 240 20.02 -0.66 20.57
C TRP A 240 20.12 -0.01 19.18
N VAL A 241 21.17 0.78 18.93
CA VAL A 241 21.32 1.61 17.73
C VAL A 241 21.26 0.78 16.44
N PRO A 242 22.02 -0.32 16.27
CA PRO A 242 21.97 -1.13 15.06
C PRO A 242 20.58 -1.73 14.80
N GLN A 243 19.86 -2.12 15.86
CA GLN A 243 18.51 -2.69 15.75
C GLN A 243 17.50 -1.66 15.26
N VAL A 244 17.60 -0.40 15.71
CA VAL A 244 16.76 0.70 15.22
C VAL A 244 17.12 1.07 13.78
N ILE A 245 18.40 1.12 13.44
CA ILE A 245 18.87 1.42 12.07
C ILE A 245 18.40 0.36 11.09
N ALA A 246 18.31 -0.91 11.50
CA ALA A 246 17.77 -1.99 10.68
C ALA A 246 16.31 -1.73 10.24
N GLY A 247 15.55 -0.89 10.96
CA GLY A 247 14.22 -0.44 10.53
C GLY A 247 14.22 0.31 9.19
N ILE A 248 15.32 0.99 8.83
CA ILE A 248 15.43 1.76 7.57
C ILE A 248 15.36 0.86 6.33
N PRO A 249 16.22 -0.17 6.16
CA PRO A 249 16.12 -1.08 5.02
C PRO A 249 14.82 -1.89 5.03
N ILE A 250 14.25 -2.21 6.21
CA ILE A 250 12.94 -2.87 6.31
C ILE A 250 11.83 -1.97 5.74
N GLY A 251 11.71 -0.73 6.22
CA GLY A 251 10.70 0.22 5.75
C GLY A 251 10.84 0.55 4.26
N THR A 252 12.09 0.74 3.81
CA THR A 252 12.41 0.97 2.39
C THR A 252 11.96 -0.22 1.53
N GLY A 253 12.33 -1.44 1.94
CA GLY A 253 12.00 -2.66 1.22
C GLY A 253 10.50 -2.93 1.14
N VAL A 254 9.79 -2.82 2.28
CA VAL A 254 8.33 -2.97 2.35
C VAL A 254 7.64 -2.01 1.39
N LEU A 255 8.01 -0.73 1.43
CA LEU A 255 7.37 0.28 0.59
C LEU A 255 7.63 0.05 -0.90
N LEU A 256 8.89 -0.20 -1.28
CA LEU A 256 9.29 -0.44 -2.66
C LEU A 256 8.55 -1.63 -3.27
N ILE A 257 8.50 -2.74 -2.53
CA ILE A 257 7.81 -3.96 -2.99
C ILE A 257 6.32 -3.68 -3.17
N PHE A 258 5.72 -3.01 -2.20
CA PHE A 258 4.29 -2.81 -2.16
C PHE A 258 3.77 -1.86 -3.24
N LEU A 259 4.34 -0.66 -3.33
CA LEU A 259 3.86 0.37 -4.25
C LEU A 259 4.17 0.02 -5.70
N GLN A 260 5.35 -0.55 -5.97
CA GLN A 260 5.67 -1.02 -7.32
C GLN A 260 4.85 -2.25 -7.69
N GLY A 261 4.57 -3.16 -6.75
CA GLY A 261 3.68 -4.29 -6.99
C GLY A 261 2.26 -3.86 -7.35
N LEU A 262 1.70 -2.89 -6.62
CA LEU A 262 0.40 -2.29 -6.97
C LEU A 262 0.43 -1.63 -8.36
N SER A 263 1.46 -0.82 -8.64
CA SER A 263 1.62 -0.15 -9.93
C SER A 263 1.76 -1.14 -11.08
N TYR A 264 2.48 -2.24 -10.87
CA TYR A 264 2.63 -3.32 -11.84
C TYR A 264 1.30 -4.01 -12.15
N ILE A 265 0.47 -4.32 -11.13
CA ILE A 265 -0.87 -4.88 -11.35
C ILE A 265 -1.73 -3.94 -12.21
N ILE A 266 -1.68 -2.64 -11.92
CA ILE A 266 -2.41 -1.62 -12.69
C ILE A 266 -1.96 -1.63 -14.16
N ASP A 267 -0.64 -1.54 -14.38
CA ASP A 267 -0.07 -1.40 -15.72
C ASP A 267 -0.22 -2.70 -16.56
N VAL A 268 -0.31 -3.88 -15.93
CA VAL A 268 -0.53 -5.16 -16.64
C VAL A 268 -1.99 -5.36 -17.03
N TYR A 269 -2.93 -5.11 -16.12
CA TYR A 269 -4.34 -5.48 -16.32
C TYR A 269 -5.21 -4.36 -16.89
N LEU A 270 -4.75 -3.10 -16.90
CA LEU A 270 -5.40 -1.93 -17.51
C LEU A 270 -6.94 -1.91 -17.31
N MET A 271 -7.71 -2.36 -18.31
CA MET A 271 -9.19 -2.45 -18.30
C MET A 271 -9.77 -3.30 -17.16
N HIS A 272 -8.97 -4.20 -16.59
CA HIS A 272 -9.33 -5.09 -15.48
C HIS A 272 -8.56 -4.80 -14.19
N ALA A 273 -7.81 -3.69 -14.14
CA ALA A 273 -6.99 -3.31 -12.98
C ALA A 273 -7.81 -3.24 -11.68
N ASN A 274 -9.02 -2.66 -11.71
CA ASN A 274 -9.85 -2.52 -10.51
C ASN A 274 -10.21 -3.87 -9.88
N SER A 275 -10.55 -4.88 -10.69
CA SER A 275 -10.87 -6.22 -10.20
C SER A 275 -9.62 -6.93 -9.66
N ALA A 276 -8.47 -6.74 -10.31
CA ALA A 276 -7.19 -7.29 -9.85
C ALA A 276 -6.73 -6.67 -8.51
N ILE A 277 -6.86 -5.35 -8.36
CA ILE A 277 -6.56 -4.62 -7.12
C ILE A 277 -7.48 -5.07 -5.99
N ALA A 278 -8.78 -5.28 -6.28
CA ALA A 278 -9.73 -5.78 -5.29
C ALA A 278 -9.31 -7.17 -4.77
N ALA A 279 -8.93 -8.08 -5.67
CA ALA A 279 -8.43 -9.41 -5.30
C ALA A 279 -7.17 -9.32 -4.43
N ASN A 280 -6.19 -8.52 -4.87
CA ASN A 280 -4.98 -8.28 -4.11
C ASN A 280 -5.26 -7.68 -2.72
N THR A 281 -6.16 -6.70 -2.65
CA THR A 281 -6.53 -6.04 -1.40
C THR A 281 -7.18 -7.01 -0.43
N LEU A 282 -8.03 -7.93 -0.91
CA LEU A 282 -8.68 -8.94 -0.08
C LEU A 282 -7.64 -9.87 0.55
N VAL A 283 -6.78 -10.52 -0.25
CA VAL A 283 -5.76 -11.45 0.24
C VAL A 283 -4.78 -10.75 1.18
N ARG A 284 -4.36 -9.54 0.82
CA ARG A 284 -3.51 -8.71 1.67
C ARG A 284 -4.17 -8.39 3.01
N SER A 285 -5.44 -8.03 3.01
CA SER A 285 -6.16 -7.68 4.25
C SER A 285 -6.33 -8.90 5.16
N LEU A 286 -6.53 -10.09 4.57
CA LEU A 286 -6.52 -11.35 5.30
C LEU A 286 -5.15 -11.61 5.95
N ALA A 287 -4.05 -11.36 5.23
CA ALA A 287 -2.70 -11.49 5.80
C ALA A 287 -2.45 -10.47 6.91
N GLY A 288 -2.82 -9.20 6.72
CA GLY A 288 -2.67 -8.13 7.73
C GLY A 288 -3.50 -8.38 8.99
N GLY A 289 -4.68 -9.01 8.87
CA GLY A 289 -5.47 -9.44 10.02
C GLY A 289 -5.02 -10.77 10.64
N GLY A 290 -4.48 -11.68 9.83
CA GLY A 290 -4.10 -13.02 10.26
C GLY A 290 -2.73 -13.10 10.94
N PHE A 291 -1.74 -12.34 10.44
CA PHE A 291 -0.36 -12.39 10.97
C PHE A 291 -0.25 -11.97 12.44
N PRO A 292 -0.89 -10.88 12.89
CA PRO A 292 -0.88 -10.49 14.29
C PRO A 292 -1.44 -11.56 15.24
N LEU A 293 -2.41 -12.38 14.80
CA LEU A 293 -3.06 -13.39 15.66
C LEU A 293 -2.08 -14.44 16.21
N PHE A 294 -1.00 -14.73 15.48
CA PHE A 294 0.03 -15.65 15.93
C PHE A 294 1.37 -14.98 16.23
N ALA A 295 1.51 -13.67 15.97
CA ALA A 295 2.77 -12.95 16.11
C ALA A 295 3.33 -13.02 17.53
N THR A 296 2.53 -12.68 18.55
CA THR A 296 2.95 -12.72 19.96
C THR A 296 3.43 -14.11 20.36
N ALA A 297 2.65 -15.15 20.03
CA ALA A 297 3.00 -16.54 20.35
C ALA A 297 4.27 -17.01 19.62
N MET A 298 4.47 -16.56 18.38
CA MET A 298 5.68 -16.85 17.60
C MET A 298 6.91 -16.22 18.24
N TYR A 299 6.84 -14.93 18.57
CA TYR A 299 7.96 -14.19 19.16
C TYR A 299 8.32 -14.66 20.57
N HIS A 300 7.34 -14.99 21.42
CA HIS A 300 7.61 -15.52 22.76
C HIS A 300 8.21 -16.93 22.76
N LYS A 301 7.89 -17.76 21.76
CA LYS A 301 8.43 -19.13 21.67
C LYS A 301 9.78 -19.22 20.97
N LEU A 302 9.96 -18.46 19.89
CA LEU A 302 11.17 -18.52 19.07
C LEU A 302 12.23 -17.48 19.48
N GLY A 303 11.85 -16.45 20.22
CA GLY A 303 12.71 -15.28 20.44
C GLY A 303 12.69 -14.33 19.24
N VAL A 304 13.10 -13.08 19.47
CA VAL A 304 13.08 -12.02 18.44
C VAL A 304 14.06 -12.30 17.30
N ASP A 305 15.21 -12.86 17.64
CA ASP A 305 16.24 -13.29 16.72
C ASP A 305 15.72 -14.36 15.74
N TRP A 306 15.18 -15.47 16.26
CA TRP A 306 14.78 -16.55 15.39
C TRP A 306 13.42 -16.25 14.70
N ALA A 307 12.45 -15.68 15.42
CA ALA A 307 11.17 -15.27 14.80
C ALA A 307 11.38 -14.35 13.59
N THR A 308 12.26 -13.34 13.70
CA THR A 308 12.54 -12.41 12.60
C THR A 308 13.40 -13.04 11.51
N SER A 309 14.35 -13.91 11.85
CA SER A 309 15.17 -14.60 10.85
C SER A 309 14.38 -15.62 10.03
N VAL A 310 13.35 -16.27 10.59
CA VAL A 310 12.42 -17.13 9.80
C VAL A 310 11.73 -16.29 8.71
N LEU A 311 11.26 -15.10 9.06
CA LEU A 311 10.69 -14.16 8.08
C LEU A 311 11.73 -13.73 7.05
N GLY A 312 12.96 -13.48 7.49
CA GLY A 312 14.12 -13.24 6.63
C GLY A 312 14.30 -14.32 5.56
N PHE A 313 14.36 -15.59 5.97
CA PHE A 313 14.50 -16.72 5.03
C PHE A 313 13.34 -16.82 4.05
N LEU A 314 12.11 -16.60 4.52
CA LEU A 314 10.95 -16.57 3.64
C LEU A 314 11.02 -15.41 2.62
N THR A 315 11.44 -14.22 3.03
CA THR A 315 11.63 -13.10 2.08
C THR A 315 12.73 -13.39 1.05
N VAL A 316 13.79 -14.11 1.42
CA VAL A 316 14.80 -14.60 0.47
C VAL A 316 14.20 -15.61 -0.51
N ALA A 317 13.30 -16.49 -0.07
CA ALA A 317 12.61 -17.42 -0.97
C ALA A 317 11.74 -16.69 -2.02
N PHE A 318 11.18 -15.53 -1.67
CA PHE A 318 10.42 -14.68 -2.61
C PHE A 318 11.29 -13.73 -3.45
N LEU A 319 12.58 -13.59 -3.16
CA LEU A 319 13.50 -12.70 -3.87
C LEU A 319 13.58 -12.95 -5.39
N PRO A 320 13.53 -14.21 -5.90
CA PRO A 320 13.53 -14.47 -7.33
C PRO A 320 12.29 -13.96 -8.06
N VAL A 321 11.15 -13.79 -7.36
CA VAL A 321 9.85 -13.45 -7.98
C VAL A 321 9.91 -12.17 -8.83
N PRO A 322 10.33 -11.00 -8.30
CA PRO A 322 10.42 -9.78 -9.10
C PRO A 322 11.46 -9.87 -10.22
N ILE A 323 12.54 -10.63 -10.05
CA ILE A 323 13.58 -10.84 -11.08
C ILE A 323 13.01 -11.68 -12.24
N LEU A 324 12.31 -12.77 -11.91
CA LEU A 324 11.66 -13.64 -12.89
C LEU A 324 10.58 -12.88 -13.66
N PHE A 325 9.80 -12.04 -13.00
CA PHE A 325 8.85 -11.17 -13.70
C PHE A 325 9.52 -10.10 -14.54
N PHE A 326 10.68 -9.60 -14.16
CA PHE A 326 11.42 -8.64 -14.98
C PHE A 326 11.95 -9.29 -16.27
N ILE A 327 12.49 -10.51 -16.19
CA ILE A 327 13.06 -11.22 -17.34
C ILE A 327 11.97 -11.84 -18.22
N TYR A 328 11.00 -12.52 -17.61
CA TYR A 328 9.97 -13.29 -18.33
C TYR A 328 8.61 -12.59 -18.41
N GLY A 329 8.48 -11.36 -17.90
CA GLY A 329 7.22 -10.63 -17.83
C GLY A 329 6.47 -10.58 -19.16
N LYS A 330 7.16 -10.28 -20.26
CA LYS A 330 6.56 -10.27 -21.61
C LYS A 330 6.00 -11.63 -22.02
N LYS A 331 6.72 -12.71 -21.75
CA LYS A 331 6.30 -14.08 -22.08
C LYS A 331 5.13 -14.54 -21.19
N LEU A 332 5.19 -14.20 -19.90
CA LEU A 332 4.15 -14.51 -18.93
C LEU A 332 2.86 -13.73 -19.22
N ARG A 333 2.96 -12.45 -19.63
CA ARG A 333 1.80 -11.66 -20.06
C ARG A 333 1.15 -12.19 -21.33
N GLY A 334 1.93 -12.72 -22.27
CA GLY A 334 1.37 -13.39 -23.45
C GLY A 334 0.58 -14.67 -23.13
N LEU A 335 0.73 -15.23 -21.93
CA LEU A 335 -0.06 -16.38 -21.44
C LEU A 335 -1.30 -15.96 -20.63
N SER A 336 -1.42 -14.67 -20.29
CA SER A 336 -2.53 -14.11 -19.55
C SER A 336 -3.78 -14.01 -20.43
N ARG A 337 -4.95 -14.40 -19.90
CA ARG A 337 -6.24 -14.28 -20.61
C ARG A 337 -6.83 -12.89 -20.47
N TYR A 338 -6.40 -12.13 -19.46
CA TYR A 338 -6.95 -10.81 -19.10
C TYR A 338 -5.96 -9.65 -19.33
N SER A 339 -4.70 -9.91 -19.69
CA SER A 339 -3.77 -8.87 -20.15
C SER A 339 -4.12 -8.48 -21.59
N PRO A 340 -4.30 -7.18 -21.90
CA PRO A 340 -4.39 -6.73 -23.28
C PRO A 340 -3.14 -7.13 -24.06
N ASN A 341 -3.30 -7.70 -25.25
CA ASN A 341 -2.22 -7.90 -26.22
C ASN A 341 -1.87 -6.52 -26.81
N ILE A 342 -1.01 -5.75 -26.14
CA ILE A 342 -0.52 -4.44 -26.63
C ILE A 342 0.96 -4.52 -26.91
#